data_AF-A0A832YNG1-F1
#
_entry.id   AF-A0A832YNG1-F1
#
_cell.length_a   1.000
_cell.length_b   1.000
_cell.length_c   1.000
_cell.angle_alpha   90.00
_cell.angle_beta   90.00
_cell.angle_gamma   90.00
#
_symmetry.space_group_name_H-M   'P 1'
#
loop_
_entity.id
_entity.type
_entity.pdbx_description
1 polymer ?
#
loop_
_entity_poly.entity_id
_entity_poly.type
_entity_poly.pdbx_seq_one_letter_code
_entity_poly.pdbx_strand_id
1 'polypeptide(L)'
;ENINRQKGLVMAEKVMISLVDAGVPRDEAHEVLRKASMTCIETGEELIDVCSRIPAITASFTSEELEGLFDPMNHLGVSLELVDEAVALARETISD
;
A
#
# COMPACT_ATOMS: atom_id res chain seq x y z
N GLU A 1 -0.05 -1.52 16.16
CA GLU A 1 -1.45 -1.58 16.65
C GLU A 1 -2.39 -0.67 15.86
N ASN A 2 -2.22 0.67 15.90
CA ASN A 2 -3.16 1.60 15.24
C ASN A 2 -3.32 1.39 13.72
N ILE A 3 -2.23 1.12 13.00
CA ILE A 3 -2.26 0.84 11.54
C ILE A 3 -3.11 -0.41 11.26
N ASN A 4 -2.88 -1.48 12.01
CA ASN A 4 -3.58 -2.76 11.83
C ASN A 4 -5.08 -2.67 12.14
N ARG A 5 -5.54 -1.67 12.91
CA ARG A 5 -6.98 -1.48 13.19
C ARG A 5 -7.81 -1.18 11.94
N GLN A 6 -7.17 -0.77 10.85
CA GLN A 6 -7.84 -0.54 9.56
C GLN A 6 -7.87 -1.78 8.65
N LYS A 7 -7.42 -2.95 9.15
CA LYS A 7 -7.51 -4.22 8.43
C LYS A 7 -6.91 -4.19 7.02
N GLY A 8 -5.76 -3.52 6.89
CA GLY A 8 -5.05 -3.35 5.62
C GLY A 8 -5.60 -2.26 4.68
N LEU A 9 -6.72 -1.59 4.99
CA LEU A 9 -7.30 -0.54 4.12
C LEU A 9 -6.35 0.64 3.85
N VAL A 10 -5.48 0.97 4.81
CA VAL A 10 -4.43 2.00 4.62
C VAL A 10 -3.44 1.66 3.51
N MET A 11 -3.32 0.38 3.16
CA MET A 11 -2.41 -0.12 2.11
C MET A 11 -3.10 -0.23 0.76
N ALA A 12 -4.40 0.09 0.64
CA ALA A 12 -5.16 -0.09 -0.60
C ALA A 12 -4.54 0.66 -1.81
N GLU A 13 -4.03 1.88 -1.58
CA GLU A 13 -3.35 2.64 -2.63
C GLU A 13 -2.08 1.93 -3.12
N LYS A 14 -1.26 1.40 -2.21
CA LYS A 14 -0.05 0.65 -2.55
C LYS A 14 -0.37 -0.53 -3.46
N VAL A 15 -1.40 -1.32 -3.13
CA VAL A 15 -1.80 -2.47 -3.96
C VAL A 15 -2.30 -2.02 -5.33
N MET A 16 -3.08 -0.93 -5.40
CA MET A 16 -3.56 -0.37 -6.67
C MET A 16 -2.40 0.09 -7.57
N ILE A 17 -1.42 0.81 -7.01
CA ILE A 17 -0.22 1.23 -7.75
C ILE A 17 0.56 0.01 -8.24
N SER A 18 0.76 -1.00 -7.40
CA SER A 18 1.49 -2.21 -7.80
C SER A 18 0.78 -2.99 -8.89
N LEU A 19 -0.56 -3.02 -8.95
CA LEU A 19 -1.31 -3.61 -10.07
C LEU A 19 -1.04 -2.87 -11.37
N VAL A 20 -0.99 -1.53 -11.30
CA VAL A 20 -0.65 -0.69 -12.46
C VAL A 20 0.78 -0.97 -12.93
N ASP A 21 1.73 -1.07 -12.00
CA ASP A 21 3.12 -1.41 -12.31
C ASP A 21 3.25 -2.83 -12.92
N ALA A 22 2.38 -3.76 -12.52
CA ALA A 22 2.27 -5.11 -13.09
C ALA A 22 1.55 -5.15 -14.46
N GLY A 23 1.11 -4.00 -14.99
CA GLY A 23 0.52 -3.86 -16.32
C GLY A 23 -1.02 -3.85 -16.36
N VAL A 24 -1.70 -3.84 -15.22
CA VAL A 24 -3.16 -3.68 -15.16
C VAL A 24 -3.54 -2.23 -15.49
N PRO A 25 -4.50 -1.96 -16.38
CA PRO A 25 -4.98 -0.61 -16.64
C PRO A 25 -5.42 0.10 -15.34
N ARG A 26 -5.06 1.38 -15.18
CA ARG A 26 -5.34 2.16 -13.96
C ARG A 26 -6.82 2.11 -13.54
N ASP A 27 -7.74 2.27 -14.48
CA ASP A 27 -9.17 2.27 -14.20
C ASP A 27 -9.65 0.89 -13.70
N GLU A 28 -9.07 -0.18 -14.24
CA GLU A 28 -9.34 -1.56 -13.82
C GLU A 28 -8.74 -1.84 -12.43
N ALA A 29 -7.48 -1.48 -12.20
CA ALA A 29 -6.82 -1.62 -10.90
C ALA A 29 -7.58 -0.86 -9.81
N HIS A 30 -8.01 0.37 -10.09
CA HIS A 30 -8.81 1.18 -9.18
C HIS A 30 -10.16 0.52 -8.88
N GLU A 31 -10.88 0.05 -9.89
CA GLU A 31 -12.19 -0.59 -9.68
C GLU A 31 -12.09 -1.93 -8.93
N VAL A 32 -11.06 -2.72 -9.22
CA VAL A 32 -10.76 -3.96 -8.51
C VAL A 32 -10.48 -3.68 -7.03
N LEU A 33 -9.58 -2.74 -6.72
CA LEU A 33 -9.30 -2.40 -5.32
C LEU A 33 -10.50 -1.79 -4.61
N ARG A 34 -11.24 -0.91 -5.27
CA ARG A 34 -12.44 -0.28 -4.70
C ARG A 34 -13.44 -1.35 -4.25
N LYS A 35 -13.70 -2.36 -5.08
CA LYS A 35 -14.57 -3.49 -4.72
C LYS A 35 -13.99 -4.31 -3.56
N ALA A 36 -12.70 -4.62 -3.58
CA ALA A 36 -12.04 -5.34 -2.50
C ALA A 36 -12.15 -4.61 -1.16
N SER A 37 -11.92 -3.29 -1.15
CA SER A 37 -12.06 -2.43 0.03
C SER A 37 -13.50 -2.38 0.53
N MET A 38 -14.50 -2.31 -0.36
CA MET A 38 -15.90 -2.40 0.05
C MET A 38 -16.22 -3.73 0.73
N THR A 39 -15.79 -4.85 0.14
CA THR A 39 -15.97 -6.17 0.76
C THR A 39 -15.29 -6.25 2.13
N CYS A 40 -14.06 -5.77 2.28
CA CYS A 40 -13.35 -5.71 3.56
C CYS A 40 -14.14 -4.92 4.62
N ILE A 41 -14.74 -3.80 4.25
CA ILE A 41 -15.58 -2.99 5.16
C ILE A 41 -16.87 -3.73 5.52
N GLU A 42 -17.55 -4.34 4.55
CA GLU A 42 -18.83 -5.04 4.73
C GLU A 42 -18.69 -6.32 5.56
N THR A 43 -17.63 -7.10 5.32
CA THR A 43 -17.40 -8.39 5.99
C THR A 43 -16.57 -8.26 7.25
N GLY A 44 -15.78 -7.19 7.37
CA GLY A 44 -14.80 -7.01 8.43
C GLY A 44 -13.60 -7.97 8.31
N GLU A 45 -13.34 -8.54 7.14
CA GLU A 45 -12.13 -9.33 6.88
C GLU A 45 -10.90 -8.43 6.69
N GLU A 46 -9.70 -9.01 6.73
CA GLU A 46 -8.49 -8.31 6.31
C GLU A 46 -8.49 -8.09 4.79
N LEU A 47 -8.08 -6.90 4.34
CA LEU A 47 -8.06 -6.59 2.90
C LEU A 47 -7.15 -7.56 2.12
N ILE A 48 -6.05 -8.03 2.71
CA ILE A 48 -5.17 -9.03 2.08
C ILE A 48 -5.91 -10.35 1.80
N ASP A 49 -6.79 -10.78 2.72
CA ASP A 49 -7.59 -11.99 2.57
C ASP A 49 -8.62 -11.83 1.45
N VAL A 50 -9.23 -10.64 1.35
CA VAL A 50 -10.14 -10.33 0.23
C VAL A 50 -9.38 -10.33 -1.09
N CYS A 51 -8.23 -9.66 -1.15
CA CYS A 51 -7.39 -9.55 -2.34
C CYS A 51 -6.88 -10.91 -2.83
N SER A 52 -6.49 -11.81 -1.93
CA SER A 52 -6.00 -13.16 -2.27
C SER A 52 -7.04 -14.07 -2.92
N ARG A 53 -8.32 -13.66 -2.93
CA ARG A 53 -9.43 -14.37 -3.59
C ARG A 53 -9.84 -13.74 -4.91
N ILE A 54 -9.25 -12.62 -5.31
CA ILE A 54 -9.61 -11.90 -6.53
C ILE A 54 -8.67 -12.33 -7.66
N PRO A 55 -9.15 -13.00 -8.72
CA PRO A 55 -8.31 -13.49 -9.81
C PRO A 55 -7.48 -12.41 -10.51
N ALA A 56 -8.02 -11.19 -10.62
CA ALA A 56 -7.29 -10.07 -11.22
C ALA A 56 -6.07 -9.63 -10.40
N ILE A 57 -6.04 -9.91 -9.09
CA ILE A 57 -4.91 -9.62 -8.20
C ILE A 57 -3.96 -10.81 -8.14
N THR A 58 -4.50 -12.03 -7.97
CA THR A 58 -3.67 -13.25 -7.85
C THR A 58 -3.02 -13.67 -9.15
N ALA A 59 -3.49 -13.17 -10.29
CA ALA A 59 -2.78 -13.32 -11.57
C ALA A 59 -1.54 -12.42 -11.67
N SER A 60 -1.48 -11.33 -10.90
CA SER A 60 -0.38 -10.35 -10.93
C SER A 60 0.69 -10.58 -9.88
N PHE A 61 0.34 -11.22 -8.75
CA PHE A 61 1.25 -11.43 -7.62
C PHE A 61 1.18 -12.85 -7.06
N THR A 62 2.33 -13.36 -6.67
CA THR A 62 2.43 -14.51 -5.76
C THR A 62 1.94 -14.15 -4.35
N SER A 63 1.70 -15.15 -3.51
CA SER A 63 1.30 -14.91 -2.12
C SER A 63 2.34 -14.09 -1.34
N GLU A 64 3.63 -14.37 -1.55
CA GLU A 64 4.73 -13.66 -0.87
C GLU A 64 4.82 -12.20 -1.32
N GLU A 65 4.68 -11.94 -2.62
CA GLU A 65 4.62 -10.56 -3.14
C GLU A 65 3.41 -9.81 -2.59
N LEU A 66 2.24 -10.46 -2.55
CA LEU A 66 1.03 -9.85 -2.01
C LEU A 66 1.19 -9.52 -0.51
N GLU A 67 1.76 -10.42 0.29
CA GLU A 67 2.10 -10.14 1.70
C GLU A 67 3.01 -8.92 1.84
N GLY A 68 4.03 -8.81 0.98
CA GLY A 68 4.93 -7.66 0.94
C GLY A 68 4.24 -6.33 0.65
N LEU A 69 3.16 -6.32 -0.14
CA LEU A 69 2.37 -5.11 -0.42
C LEU A 69 1.59 -4.59 0.81
N PHE A 70 1.32 -5.47 1.79
CA PHE A 70 0.63 -5.12 3.02
C PHE A 70 1.57 -4.78 4.19
N ASP A 71 2.89 -4.83 3.98
CA ASP A 71 3.86 -4.30 4.95
C ASP A 71 3.92 -2.76 4.86
N PRO A 72 3.56 -2.03 5.93
CA PRO A 72 3.63 -0.56 5.95
C PRO A 72 5.03 -0.01 5.66
N MET A 73 6.09 -0.77 5.98
CA MET A 73 7.47 -0.36 5.71
C MET A 73 7.76 -0.24 4.20
N ASN A 74 6.99 -0.93 3.36
CA ASN A 74 7.10 -0.87 1.90
C ASN A 74 6.30 0.28 1.27
N HIS A 75 5.73 1.17 2.09
CA HIS A 75 4.92 2.31 1.67
C HIS A 75 5.26 3.62 2.41
N LEU A 76 6.55 3.86 2.67
CA LEU A 76 7.03 5.08 3.33
C LEU A 76 7.27 6.26 2.36
N GLY A 77 7.23 6.01 1.04
CA GLY A 77 7.55 7.01 0.03
C GLY A 77 8.94 7.63 0.25
N VAL A 78 9.02 8.95 0.15
CA VAL A 78 10.26 9.73 0.35
C VAL A 78 10.43 10.23 1.79
N SER A 79 9.72 9.64 2.77
CA SER A 79 9.74 10.14 4.15
C SER A 79 11.14 10.20 4.76
N LEU A 80 12.01 9.23 4.44
CA LEU A 80 13.39 9.23 4.93
C LEU A 80 14.21 10.36 4.31
N GLU A 81 14.08 10.57 3.00
CA GLU A 81 14.78 11.64 2.27
C GLU A 81 14.40 13.02 2.82
N LEU A 82 13.11 13.25 3.10
CA LEU A 82 12.62 14.49 3.69
C LEU A 82 13.17 14.73 5.10
N VAL A 83 13.28 13.68 5.92
CA VAL A 83 13.87 13.78 7.25
C VAL A 83 15.35 14.12 7.16
N ASP A 84 16.10 13.43 6.28
CA ASP A 84 17.52 13.68 6.08
C ASP A 84 17.78 15.11 5.59
N GLU A 85 16.99 15.59 4.63
CA GLU A 85 17.06 16.97 4.11
C GLU A 85 16.78 18.00 5.22
N ALA A 86 15.73 17.79 6.02
CA ALA A 86 15.39 18.69 7.11
C ALA A 86 16.49 18.74 8.19
N VAL A 87 17.07 17.60 8.54
CA VAL A 87 18.18 17.52 9.51
C VAL A 87 19.44 18.19 8.97
N ALA A 88 19.76 17.98 7.69
CA ALA A 88 20.91 18.61 7.05
C ALA A 88 20.79 20.15 7.07
N LEU A 89 19.63 20.68 6.67
CA LEU A 89 19.35 22.12 6.66
C LEU A 89 19.47 22.74 8.07
N ALA A 90 18.93 22.06 9.08
CA ALA A 90 19.03 22.53 10.46
C ALA A 90 20.49 22.57 10.94
N ARG A 91 21.30 21.56 10.61
CA ARG A 91 22.72 21.52 10.98
C ARG A 91 23.53 22.61 10.30
N GLU A 92 23.30 22.86 9.02
CA GLU A 92 23.95 23.95 8.28
C GLU A 92 23.65 25.29 8.93
N THR A 93 22.37 25.56 9.24
CA THR A 93 21.92 26.85 9.80
C THR A 93 22.48 27.12 11.22
N ILE A 94 22.72 26.08 12.03
CA ILE A 94 23.18 26.23 13.42
C ILE A 94 24.72 26.22 13.52
N SER A 95 25.41 25.79 12.46
CA SER A 95 26.87 25.70 12.44
C SER A 95 27.55 27.01 12.02
N ASP A 96 26.77 28.00 11.56
CA ASP A 96 27.14 29.41 11.37
C ASP A 96 26.74 30.27 12.60
#